data_AF-A0A3N2KHW7-F1
#
_entry.id   AF-A0A3N2KHW7-F1
#
_cell.length_a   1.000
_cell.length_b   1.000
_cell.length_c   1.000
_cell.angle_alpha   90.00
_cell.angle_beta   90.00
_cell.angle_gamma   90.00
#
_symmetry.space_group_name_H-M   'P 1'
#
loop_
_entity.id
_entity.type
_entity.pdbx_description
1 polymer ?
#
loop_
_entity_poly.entity_id
_entity_poly.type
_entity_poly.pdbx_seq_one_letter_code
_entity_poly.pdbx_strand_id
1 'polypeptide(L)'
;MKENPDKGRKGSVSAAVTDGRRIDFLGYCFTHGNVRLRKSIKKSFARKEKKIRTAKRRLETRASYWGWCKWGNCRHLWQTITKNDMSFSEMGITGRSTTKDGQRFFDIRKVRAMEILNVPITVLDFEPDVKTRNGGGRYAVKIVFENQEAKFITNSFTLKSQLDQAKTMNALPIQTKLKKRDIGDGITDYIFE
;
A
#
# COMPACT_ATOMS: atom_id res chain seq x y z
N MET A 1 46.22 10.09 -12.07
CA MET A 1 45.53 9.72 -13.31
C MET A 1 44.80 8.41 -13.04
N LYS A 2 43.49 8.51 -12.77
CA LYS A 2 42.47 7.45 -12.53
C LYS A 2 42.92 6.15 -11.84
N GLU A 3 42.80 6.11 -10.51
CA GLU A 3 42.67 4.85 -9.77
C GLU A 3 41.21 4.38 -9.81
N ASN A 4 41.00 3.16 -10.29
CA ASN A 4 39.74 2.41 -10.18
C ASN A 4 39.83 1.53 -8.92
N PRO A 5 38.97 1.68 -7.91
CA PRO A 5 38.83 0.68 -6.87
C PRO A 5 37.73 -0.31 -7.27
N ASP A 6 38.13 -1.39 -7.93
CA ASP A 6 37.32 -2.61 -7.97
C ASP A 6 37.30 -3.21 -6.55
N LYS A 7 36.18 -3.02 -5.84
CA LYS A 7 35.92 -3.71 -4.57
C LYS A 7 34.49 -4.27 -4.57
N GLY A 8 34.43 -5.60 -4.73
CA GLY A 8 33.59 -6.40 -3.84
C GLY A 8 32.26 -6.90 -4.40
N ARG A 9 32.27 -7.59 -5.54
CA ARG A 9 31.19 -8.56 -5.82
C ARG A 9 31.54 -9.87 -5.14
N LYS A 10 30.98 -10.10 -3.93
CA LYS A 10 30.99 -11.41 -3.27
C LYS A 10 30.31 -12.41 -4.21
N GLY A 11 31.12 -13.15 -4.96
CA GLY A 11 30.69 -14.35 -5.66
C GLY A 11 30.29 -15.37 -4.59
N SER A 12 28.99 -15.52 -4.37
CA SER A 12 28.46 -16.71 -3.73
C SER A 12 28.90 -17.88 -4.61
N VAL A 13 29.72 -18.73 -4.04
CA VAL A 13 30.23 -19.99 -4.61
C VAL A 13 29.16 -20.62 -5.49
N SER A 14 29.38 -20.61 -6.80
CA SER A 14 28.59 -21.40 -7.73
C SER A 14 28.94 -22.85 -7.48
N ALA A 15 28.25 -23.46 -6.51
CA ALA A 15 28.04 -24.89 -6.54
C ALA A 15 27.55 -25.19 -7.95
N ALA A 16 28.28 -26.03 -8.67
CA ALA A 16 27.86 -26.58 -9.94
C ALA A 16 26.58 -27.37 -9.67
N VAL A 17 25.45 -26.68 -9.63
CA VAL A 17 24.12 -27.27 -9.62
C VAL A 17 24.05 -27.92 -10.99
N THR A 18 24.30 -29.23 -11.00
CA THR A 18 23.97 -30.13 -12.09
C THR A 18 22.72 -29.59 -12.78
N ASP A 19 22.87 -29.20 -14.05
CA ASP A 19 21.82 -28.70 -14.91
C ASP A 19 20.79 -29.83 -15.09
N GLY A 20 19.96 -30.00 -14.07
CA GLY A 20 18.93 -31.02 -14.03
C GLY A 20 18.04 -30.80 -15.25
N ARG A 21 17.76 -31.89 -15.97
CA ARG A 21 16.97 -31.89 -17.21
C ARG A 21 15.80 -30.92 -17.10
N ARG A 22 15.82 -29.84 -17.90
CA ARG A 22 14.68 -28.94 -18.01
C ARG A 22 13.49 -29.74 -18.53
N ILE A 23 12.51 -29.99 -17.68
CA ILE A 23 11.31 -30.73 -18.08
C ILE A 23 10.44 -29.76 -18.86
N ASP A 24 10.21 -30.09 -20.13
CA ASP A 24 9.28 -29.35 -20.97
C ASP A 24 7.94 -30.13 -21.03
N PHE A 25 6.89 -29.63 -20.38
CA PHE A 25 5.58 -30.29 -20.32
C PHE A 25 4.44 -29.29 -20.54
N LEU A 26 3.45 -29.68 -21.34
CA LEU A 26 2.24 -28.89 -21.66
C LEU A 26 2.52 -27.44 -22.14
N GLY A 27 3.71 -27.20 -22.72
CA GLY A 27 4.14 -25.88 -23.18
C GLY A 27 4.81 -24.99 -22.11
N TYR A 28 5.00 -25.51 -20.90
CA TYR A 28 5.86 -24.93 -19.87
C TYR A 28 7.23 -25.62 -19.83
N CYS A 29 8.21 -24.88 -19.34
CA CYS A 29 9.59 -25.26 -19.12
C CYS A 29 9.87 -25.12 -17.63
N PHE A 30 10.00 -26.26 -16.95
CA PHE A 30 10.22 -26.34 -15.52
C PHE A 30 11.72 -26.35 -15.21
N THR A 31 12.14 -25.47 -14.32
CA THR A 31 13.48 -25.41 -13.73
C THR A 31 13.33 -25.36 -12.21
N HIS A 32 14.37 -25.71 -11.45
CA HIS A 32 14.33 -25.90 -9.99
C HIS A 32 13.60 -24.80 -9.18
N GLY A 33 13.61 -23.54 -9.63
CA GLY A 33 12.88 -22.44 -8.98
C GLY A 33 12.02 -21.58 -9.91
N ASN A 34 11.86 -21.98 -11.18
CA ASN A 34 11.15 -21.17 -12.16
C ASN A 34 10.37 -22.01 -13.17
N VAL A 35 9.12 -21.58 -13.42
CA VAL A 35 8.30 -22.13 -14.50
C VAL A 35 8.19 -21.08 -15.61
N ARG A 36 8.73 -21.39 -16.80
CA ARG A 36 8.76 -20.45 -17.93
C ARG A 36 7.93 -21.02 -19.08
N LEU A 37 7.42 -20.16 -19.97
CA LEU A 37 6.79 -20.64 -21.20
C LEU A 37 7.83 -21.15 -22.23
N ARG A 38 7.44 -22.13 -23.04
CA ARG A 38 8.26 -22.64 -24.16
C ARG A 38 8.54 -21.54 -25.17
N LYS A 39 9.77 -21.50 -25.69
CA LYS A 39 10.25 -20.46 -26.63
C LYS A 39 9.37 -20.31 -27.87
N SER A 40 8.85 -21.41 -28.43
CA SER A 40 7.95 -21.38 -29.59
C SER A 40 6.65 -20.63 -29.29
N ILE A 41 6.02 -20.93 -28.15
CA ILE A 41 4.78 -20.29 -27.69
C ILE A 41 4.98 -18.78 -27.53
N LYS A 42 6.06 -18.36 -26.86
CA LYS A 42 6.41 -16.94 -26.69
C LYS A 42 6.52 -16.20 -28.02
N LYS A 43 7.25 -16.80 -28.98
CA LYS A 43 7.48 -16.21 -30.31
C LYS A 43 6.19 -16.15 -31.12
N SER A 44 5.39 -17.22 -31.12
CA SER A 44 4.13 -17.28 -31.86
C SER A 44 3.15 -16.23 -31.34
N PHE A 45 3.02 -16.05 -30.02
CA PHE A 45 2.19 -15.00 -29.44
C PHE A 45 2.68 -13.60 -29.81
N ALA A 46 3.98 -13.31 -29.64
CA ALA A 46 4.54 -12.00 -29.98
C ALA A 46 4.33 -11.62 -31.46
N ARG A 47 4.41 -12.58 -32.39
CA ARG A 47 4.10 -12.37 -33.81
C ARG A 47 2.61 -12.13 -34.04
N LYS A 48 1.75 -12.93 -33.39
CA LYS A 48 0.29 -12.81 -33.51
C LYS A 48 -0.20 -11.46 -32.98
N GLU A 49 0.31 -11.00 -31.84
CA GLU A 49 -0.02 -9.71 -31.23
C GLU A 49 0.26 -8.53 -32.18
N LYS A 50 1.40 -8.55 -32.87
CA LYS A 50 1.76 -7.53 -33.87
C LYS A 50 0.86 -7.55 -35.11
N LYS A 51 0.35 -8.72 -35.50
CA LYS A 51 -0.49 -8.88 -36.70
C LYS A 51 -1.93 -8.40 -36.47
N ILE A 52 -2.44 -8.50 -35.24
CA ILE A 52 -3.84 -8.19 -34.94
C ILE A 52 -4.07 -6.67 -34.95
N ARG A 53 -4.97 -6.21 -35.84
CA ARG A 53 -5.40 -4.81 -35.93
C ARG A 53 -6.60 -4.50 -35.03
N THR A 54 -7.56 -5.42 -34.93
CA THR A 54 -8.81 -5.23 -34.19
C THR A 54 -8.64 -5.35 -32.67
N ALA A 55 -9.21 -4.41 -31.91
CA ALA A 55 -9.13 -4.39 -30.44
C ALA A 55 -9.78 -5.62 -29.79
N LYS A 56 -10.97 -6.04 -30.24
CA LYS A 56 -11.67 -7.23 -29.71
C LYS A 56 -10.83 -8.50 -29.85
N ARG A 57 -10.30 -8.76 -31.05
CA ARG A 57 -9.47 -9.94 -31.32
C ARG A 57 -8.15 -9.90 -30.53
N ARG A 58 -7.61 -8.70 -30.30
CA ARG A 58 -6.42 -8.49 -29.48
C ARG A 58 -6.72 -8.86 -28.03
N LEU A 59 -7.85 -8.39 -27.49
CA LEU A 59 -8.30 -8.73 -26.13
C LEU A 59 -8.48 -10.23 -25.95
N GLU A 60 -9.18 -10.92 -26.86
CA GLU A 60 -9.37 -12.38 -26.81
C GLU A 60 -8.02 -13.11 -26.79
N THR A 61 -7.12 -12.75 -27.71
CA THR A 61 -5.80 -13.39 -27.84
C THR A 61 -4.94 -13.13 -26.60
N ARG A 62 -4.98 -11.89 -26.08
CA ARG A 62 -4.31 -11.50 -24.83
C ARG A 62 -4.88 -12.28 -23.65
N ALA A 63 -6.20 -12.40 -23.50
CA ALA A 63 -6.85 -13.11 -22.41
C ALA A 63 -6.47 -14.60 -22.39
N SER A 64 -6.44 -15.26 -23.56
CA SER A 64 -5.96 -16.65 -23.65
C SER A 64 -4.51 -16.79 -23.21
N TYR A 65 -3.64 -15.89 -23.65
CA TYR A 65 -2.21 -15.92 -23.31
C TYR A 65 -1.92 -15.48 -21.86
N TRP A 66 -2.78 -14.62 -21.30
CA TRP A 66 -2.69 -14.16 -19.92
C TRP A 66 -2.82 -15.30 -18.93
N GLY A 67 -3.75 -16.23 -19.15
CA GLY A 67 -3.88 -17.44 -18.33
C GLY A 67 -2.58 -18.26 -18.30
N TRP A 68 -1.92 -18.42 -19.46
CA TRP A 68 -0.63 -19.09 -19.54
C TRP A 68 0.49 -18.35 -18.80
N CYS A 69 0.50 -17.02 -18.89
CA CYS A 69 1.48 -16.19 -18.19
C CYS A 69 1.26 -16.12 -16.68
N LYS A 70 0.04 -16.35 -16.19
CA LYS A 70 -0.31 -16.34 -14.77
C LYS A 70 0.20 -17.59 -14.04
N TRP A 71 0.15 -18.74 -14.69
CA TRP A 71 0.66 -20.01 -14.15
C TRP A 71 2.19 -20.12 -14.17
N GLY A 72 2.86 -19.37 -15.04
CA GLY A 72 4.33 -19.29 -15.08
C GLY A 72 4.88 -18.02 -14.44
N ASN A 73 6.19 -18.01 -14.17
CA ASN A 73 6.94 -16.83 -13.78
C ASN A 73 7.19 -15.92 -15.00
N CYS A 74 6.11 -15.45 -15.64
CA CYS A 74 6.13 -14.77 -16.94
C CYS A 74 5.66 -13.30 -16.90
N ARG A 75 5.67 -12.66 -15.72
CA ARG A 75 5.27 -11.25 -15.56
C ARG A 75 6.07 -10.28 -16.43
N HIS A 76 7.39 -10.36 -16.35
CA HIS A 76 8.27 -9.52 -17.18
C HIS A 76 8.05 -9.75 -18.69
N LEU A 77 7.81 -11.01 -19.10
CA LEU A 77 7.53 -11.35 -20.50
C LEU A 77 6.23 -10.70 -20.98
N TRP A 78 5.18 -10.79 -20.17
CA TRP A 78 3.89 -10.16 -20.48
C TRP A 78 4.07 -8.65 -20.67
N GLN A 79 4.65 -7.97 -19.68
CA GLN A 79 4.89 -6.53 -19.70
C GLN A 79 5.70 -6.12 -20.94
N THR A 80 6.73 -6.90 -21.31
CA THR A 80 7.55 -6.63 -22.50
C THR A 80 6.74 -6.67 -23.80
N ILE A 81 5.80 -7.63 -23.93
CA ILE A 81 5.05 -7.85 -25.17
C ILE A 81 3.83 -6.92 -25.26
N THR A 82 3.07 -6.80 -24.18
CA THR A 82 1.77 -6.10 -24.18
C THR A 82 1.87 -4.65 -23.72
N LYS A 83 3.01 -4.25 -23.12
CA LYS A 83 3.21 -2.97 -22.44
C LYS A 83 2.17 -2.69 -21.36
N ASN A 84 1.64 -3.74 -20.76
CA ASN A 84 0.68 -3.69 -19.66
C ASN A 84 1.23 -4.63 -18.57
N ASP A 85 1.31 -4.16 -17.32
CA ASP A 85 1.78 -4.99 -16.21
C ASP A 85 0.60 -5.70 -15.53
N MET A 86 0.83 -6.93 -15.04
CA MET A 86 -0.19 -7.71 -14.34
C MET A 86 -0.34 -7.32 -12.87
N SER A 87 0.11 -6.12 -12.46
CA SER A 87 -0.02 -5.65 -11.09
C SER A 87 -1.42 -5.16 -10.78
N PHE A 88 -1.79 -5.22 -9.50
CA PHE A 88 -3.07 -4.69 -9.02
C PHE A 88 -3.26 -3.21 -9.38
N SER A 89 -2.19 -2.42 -9.30
CA SER A 89 -2.19 -0.99 -9.66
C SER A 89 -2.61 -0.75 -11.11
N GLU A 90 -2.05 -1.50 -12.06
CA GLU A 90 -2.35 -1.40 -13.50
C GLU A 90 -3.71 -2.01 -13.87
N MET A 91 -4.19 -2.98 -13.07
CA MET A 91 -5.55 -3.51 -13.20
C MET A 91 -6.62 -2.55 -12.64
N GLY A 92 -6.24 -1.38 -12.11
CA GLY A 92 -7.15 -0.43 -11.47
C GLY A 92 -7.71 -0.94 -10.13
N ILE A 93 -7.17 -2.06 -9.62
CA ILE A 93 -7.52 -2.61 -8.31
C ILE A 93 -6.65 -1.87 -7.29
N THR A 94 -7.11 -0.68 -6.93
CA THR A 94 -6.53 0.08 -5.82
C THR A 94 -7.25 -0.29 -4.53
N GLY A 95 -6.51 -0.32 -3.42
CA GLY A 95 -7.14 -0.34 -2.11
C GLY A 95 -8.03 0.89 -1.98
N ARG A 96 -9.29 0.72 -1.55
CA ARG A 96 -10.14 1.89 -1.28
C ARG A 96 -9.44 2.75 -0.24
N SER A 97 -9.41 4.06 -0.44
CA SER A 97 -9.05 5.08 0.56
C SER A 97 -10.25 5.53 1.41
N THR A 98 -11.42 4.95 1.13
CA THR A 98 -12.68 5.18 1.84
C THR A 98 -13.19 3.87 2.44
N THR A 99 -13.75 3.97 3.65
CA THR A 99 -14.43 2.86 4.32
C THR A 99 -15.69 2.47 3.53
N LYS A 100 -16.26 1.28 3.77
CA LYS A 100 -17.54 0.85 3.17
C LYS A 100 -18.67 1.89 3.32
N ASP A 101 -18.59 2.70 4.37
CA ASP A 101 -19.56 3.74 4.74
C ASP A 101 -19.23 5.12 4.13
N GLY A 102 -18.26 5.20 3.20
CA GLY A 102 -17.85 6.46 2.56
C GLY A 102 -16.94 7.36 3.41
N GLN A 103 -16.74 7.03 4.69
CA GLN A 103 -15.85 7.77 5.59
C GLN A 103 -14.39 7.65 5.17
N ARG A 104 -13.66 8.78 5.22
CA ARG A 104 -12.22 8.81 4.98
C ARG A 104 -11.51 8.09 6.12
N PHE A 105 -10.61 7.17 5.80
CA PHE A 105 -9.72 6.61 6.81
C PHE A 105 -8.33 7.19 6.64
N PHE A 106 -7.72 7.59 7.74
CA PHE A 106 -6.32 7.95 7.76
C PHE A 106 -5.51 6.65 7.81
N ASP A 107 -4.79 6.27 6.74
CA ASP A 107 -3.90 5.10 6.73
C ASP A 107 -2.54 5.39 7.39
N ILE A 108 -2.61 5.88 8.62
CA ILE A 108 -1.48 6.42 9.35
C ILE A 108 -1.33 5.64 10.67
N ARG A 109 -0.11 5.59 11.22
CA ARG A 109 0.18 4.97 12.52
C ARG A 109 -0.75 5.53 13.59
N LYS A 110 -1.37 4.63 14.36
CA LYS A 110 -2.16 4.99 15.54
C LYS A 110 -1.24 5.24 16.73
N VAL A 111 -1.33 6.42 17.33
CA VAL A 111 -0.64 6.78 18.56
C VAL A 111 -1.65 6.84 19.72
N ARG A 112 -1.23 6.48 20.93
CA ARG A 112 -2.08 6.56 22.12
C ARG A 112 -2.11 8.00 22.64
N ALA A 113 -3.25 8.45 23.17
CA ALA A 113 -3.37 9.78 23.76
C ALA A 113 -2.32 10.03 24.87
N MET A 114 -1.92 8.99 25.61
CA MET A 114 -0.87 9.09 26.64
C MET A 114 0.53 9.38 26.07
N GLU A 115 0.85 8.91 24.87
CA GLU A 115 2.17 9.12 24.25
C GLU A 115 2.34 10.57 23.77
N ILE A 116 1.23 11.27 23.49
CA ILE A 116 1.21 12.67 23.02
C ILE A 116 0.92 13.68 24.15
N LEU A 117 0.83 13.21 25.40
CA LEU A 117 0.57 14.09 26.55
C LEU A 117 1.74 15.06 26.76
N ASN A 118 1.43 16.33 26.99
CA ASN A 118 2.37 17.42 27.26
C ASN A 118 3.40 17.71 26.14
N VAL A 119 3.26 17.07 24.97
CA VAL A 119 4.10 17.32 23.79
C VAL A 119 3.36 18.27 22.84
N PRO A 120 4.04 19.27 22.24
CA PRO A 120 3.44 20.08 21.19
C PRO A 120 3.09 19.21 19.97
N ILE A 121 1.83 19.25 19.57
CA ILE A 121 1.29 18.56 18.40
C ILE A 121 0.65 19.57 17.46
N THR A 122 0.68 19.29 16.15
CA THR A 122 -0.10 20.06 15.18
C THR A 122 -1.30 19.25 14.75
N VAL A 123 -2.51 19.73 15.04
CA VAL A 123 -3.75 19.11 14.57
C VAL A 123 -4.00 19.58 13.14
N LEU A 124 -4.01 18.63 12.20
CA LEU A 124 -4.21 18.92 10.77
C LEU A 124 -5.67 18.83 10.37
N ASP A 125 -6.29 17.69 10.67
CA ASP A 125 -7.65 17.35 10.24
C ASP A 125 -8.27 16.36 11.22
N PHE A 126 -9.59 16.22 11.22
CA PHE A 126 -10.28 15.20 11.97
C PHE A 126 -11.53 14.70 11.25
N GLU A 127 -11.78 13.40 11.38
CA GLU A 127 -13.00 12.78 10.87
C GLU A 127 -13.92 12.42 12.04
N PRO A 128 -15.17 12.92 12.06
CA PRO A 128 -16.16 12.57 13.07
C PRO A 128 -16.80 11.19 12.82
N ASP A 129 -17.38 10.61 13.87
CA ASP A 129 -18.17 9.37 13.86
C ASP A 129 -17.50 8.14 13.19
N VAL A 130 -16.23 7.91 13.53
CA VAL A 130 -15.50 6.71 13.11
C VAL A 130 -15.96 5.50 13.92
N LYS A 131 -16.44 4.46 13.21
CA LYS A 131 -16.78 3.16 13.80
C LYS A 131 -15.52 2.36 14.10
N THR A 132 -15.31 2.04 15.38
CA THR A 132 -14.21 1.19 15.84
C THR A 132 -14.74 -0.13 16.40
N ARG A 133 -13.87 -1.12 16.61
CA ARG A 133 -14.20 -2.38 17.29
C ARG A 133 -14.88 -2.16 18.65
N ASN A 134 -14.60 -1.04 19.32
CA ASN A 134 -15.07 -0.73 20.66
C ASN A 134 -16.35 0.15 20.63
N GLY A 135 -17.02 0.29 19.48
CA GLY A 135 -18.23 1.10 19.27
C GLY A 135 -18.06 2.26 18.28
N GLY A 136 -19.18 2.88 17.93
CA GLY A 136 -19.27 4.07 17.05
C GLY A 136 -19.05 5.40 17.79
N GLY A 137 -19.21 6.53 17.08
CA GLY A 137 -19.21 7.87 17.67
C GLY A 137 -17.84 8.43 18.07
N ARG A 138 -16.73 7.81 17.67
CA ARG A 138 -15.38 8.24 18.04
C ARG A 138 -14.80 9.17 16.98
N TYR A 139 -13.97 10.12 17.38
CA TYR A 139 -13.32 11.04 16.44
C TYR A 139 -11.90 10.54 16.16
N ALA A 140 -11.53 10.49 14.88
CA ALA A 140 -10.15 10.21 14.48
C ALA A 140 -9.47 11.52 14.11
N VAL A 141 -8.44 11.88 14.86
CA VAL A 141 -7.71 13.15 14.69
C VAL A 141 -6.38 12.85 14.04
N LYS A 142 -6.10 13.51 12.91
CA LYS A 142 -4.81 13.50 12.22
C LYS A 142 -3.92 14.58 12.82
N ILE A 143 -2.78 14.17 13.34
CA ILE A 143 -1.79 15.03 13.98
C ILE A 143 -0.41 14.87 13.35
N VAL A 144 0.42 15.89 13.50
CA VAL A 144 1.87 15.79 13.30
C VAL A 144 2.52 15.73 14.68
N PHE A 145 3.26 14.66 14.94
CA PHE A 145 4.01 14.40 16.16
C PHE A 145 5.44 14.01 15.75
N GLU A 146 6.46 14.69 16.30
CA GLU A 146 7.88 14.44 15.97
C GLU A 146 8.18 14.43 14.46
N ASN A 147 7.59 15.37 13.71
CA ASN A 147 7.67 15.45 12.24
C ASN A 147 7.11 14.22 11.49
N GLN A 148 6.37 13.34 12.16
CA GLN A 148 5.66 12.22 11.57
C GLN A 148 4.16 12.46 11.65
N GLU A 149 3.44 12.10 10.59
CA GLU A 149 1.98 12.05 10.65
C GLU A 149 1.56 10.87 11.52
N ALA A 150 0.67 11.13 12.47
CA ALA A 150 0.07 10.16 13.34
C ALA A 150 -1.44 10.38 13.41
N LYS A 151 -2.17 9.35 13.82
CA LYS A 151 -3.59 9.49 14.18
C LYS A 151 -3.83 9.02 15.60
N PHE A 152 -4.70 9.70 16.32
CA PHE A 152 -5.24 9.16 17.56
C PHE A 152 -6.77 9.16 17.51
N ILE A 153 -7.37 8.27 18.29
CA ILE A 153 -8.82 8.12 18.34
C ILE A 153 -9.26 8.57 19.72
N THR A 154 -10.20 9.52 19.76
CA THR A 154 -10.75 10.04 21.01
C THR A 154 -12.25 9.79 21.11
N ASN A 155 -12.72 9.55 22.34
CA ASN A 155 -14.14 9.54 22.68
C ASN A 155 -14.48 10.58 23.75
N SER A 156 -13.53 11.42 24.17
CA SER A 156 -13.81 12.47 25.16
C SER A 156 -14.79 13.49 24.59
N PHE A 157 -15.76 13.90 25.41
CA PHE A 157 -16.75 14.90 25.04
C PHE A 157 -16.13 16.30 24.88
N THR A 158 -15.17 16.65 25.76
CA THR A 158 -14.50 17.96 25.73
C THR A 158 -13.64 18.10 24.48
N LEU A 159 -12.85 17.08 24.13
CA LEU A 159 -12.07 17.08 22.88
C LEU A 159 -12.96 17.18 21.64
N LYS A 160 -14.11 16.49 21.60
CA LYS A 160 -15.05 16.59 20.48
C LYS A 160 -15.55 18.03 20.33
N SER A 161 -16.00 18.64 21.42
CA SER A 161 -16.48 20.03 21.40
C SER A 161 -15.41 21.02 20.94
N GLN A 162 -14.17 20.88 21.40
CA GLN A 162 -13.06 21.74 20.96
C GLN A 162 -12.76 21.59 19.47
N LEU A 163 -12.80 20.36 18.93
CA LEU A 163 -12.60 20.11 17.50
C LEU A 163 -13.75 20.65 16.64
N ASP A 164 -14.98 20.50 17.10
CA ASP A 164 -16.16 21.02 16.40
C ASP A 164 -16.15 22.56 16.37
N GLN A 165 -15.74 23.21 17.46
CA GLN A 165 -15.50 24.66 17.51
C GLN A 165 -14.36 25.08 16.56
N ALA A 166 -13.23 24.37 16.59
CA ALA A 166 -12.10 24.65 15.70
C ALA A 166 -12.47 24.52 14.21
N LYS A 167 -13.33 23.55 13.87
CA LYS A 167 -13.87 23.40 12.51
C LYS A 167 -14.79 24.55 12.12
N THR A 168 -15.65 24.98 13.03
CA THR A 168 -16.59 26.09 12.81
C THR A 168 -15.84 27.41 12.58
N MET A 169 -14.74 27.61 13.32
CA MET A 169 -13.87 28.77 13.17
C MET A 169 -12.84 28.64 12.04
N ASN A 170 -12.83 27.51 11.32
CA ASN A 170 -11.86 27.19 10.26
C ASN A 170 -10.39 27.41 10.67
N ALA A 171 -10.06 27.08 11.93
CA ALA A 171 -8.76 27.37 12.55
C ALA A 171 -7.71 26.26 12.34
N LEU A 172 -7.96 25.29 11.46
CA LEU A 172 -7.03 24.19 11.16
C LEU A 172 -6.07 24.61 10.03
N PRO A 173 -4.76 24.32 10.13
CA PRO A 173 -4.05 23.57 11.18
C PRO A 173 -3.66 24.42 12.41
N ILE A 174 -3.78 23.84 13.61
CA ILE A 174 -3.46 24.51 14.88
C ILE A 174 -2.38 23.74 15.66
N GLN A 175 -1.42 24.46 16.25
CA GLN A 175 -0.45 23.90 17.20
C GLN A 175 -1.04 23.95 18.61
N THR A 176 -1.18 22.79 19.25
CA THR A 176 -1.75 22.67 20.61
C THR A 176 -0.99 21.62 21.41
N LYS A 177 -1.22 21.59 22.72
CA LYS A 177 -0.73 20.53 23.60
C LYS A 177 -1.90 19.75 24.17
N LEU A 178 -1.76 18.42 24.25
CA LEU A 178 -2.75 17.59 24.93
C LEU A 178 -2.40 17.52 26.42
N LYS A 179 -3.28 18.02 27.28
CA LYS A 179 -3.16 17.88 28.74
C LYS A 179 -4.20 16.90 29.28
N LYS A 180 -3.79 16.17 30.32
CA LYS A 180 -4.69 15.36 31.14
C LYS A 180 -5.29 16.24 32.22
N ARG A 181 -6.62 16.21 32.37
CA ARG A 181 -7.37 16.86 33.45
C ARG A 181 -8.01 15.77 34.30
N ASP A 182 -7.75 15.77 35.59
CA ASP A 182 -8.43 14.89 36.53
C ASP A 182 -9.73 15.56 36.98
N ILE A 183 -10.89 14.92 36.75
CA ILE A 183 -12.22 15.47 37.07
C ILE A 183 -12.67 15.09 38.50
N GLY A 184 -12.02 14.09 39.10
CA GLY A 184 -12.43 13.47 40.37
C GLY A 184 -12.84 12.01 40.16
N ASP A 185 -12.93 11.24 41.25
CA ASP A 185 -13.37 9.83 41.26
C ASP A 185 -12.58 8.87 40.34
N GLY A 186 -11.31 9.20 40.06
CA GLY A 186 -10.45 8.42 39.16
C GLY A 186 -10.78 8.58 37.67
N ILE A 187 -11.68 9.49 37.31
CA ILE A 187 -12.05 9.79 35.93
C ILE A 187 -11.11 10.87 35.38
N THR A 188 -10.47 10.54 34.27
CA THR A 188 -9.47 11.39 33.63
C THR A 188 -9.99 11.83 32.27
N ASP A 189 -9.95 13.13 32.01
CA ASP A 189 -10.29 13.72 30.73
C ASP A 189 -9.06 14.32 30.05
N TYR A 190 -9.17 14.61 28.76
CA TYR A 190 -8.10 15.15 27.94
C TYR A 190 -8.57 16.44 27.29
N ILE A 191 -7.73 17.46 27.25
CA ILE A 191 -8.09 18.78 26.72
C ILE A 191 -6.93 19.34 25.91
N PHE A 192 -7.26 20.03 24.81
CA PHE A 192 -6.29 20.82 24.07
C PHE A 192 -6.09 22.16 24.77
N GLU A 193 -4.83 22.47 25.06
CA GLU A 193 -4.33 23.77 25.54
C GLU A 193 -3.52 24.47 24.45
#